data_AF-A0A418KUG1-F1
#
_entry.id   AF-A0A418KUG1-F1
#
_cell.length_a   1.000
_cell.length_b   1.000
_cell.length_c   1.000
_cell.angle_alpha   90.00
_cell.angle_beta   90.00
_cell.angle_gamma   90.00
#
_symmetry.space_group_name_H-M   'P 1'
#
loop_
_entity.id
_entity.type
_entity.pdbx_description
1 polymer ?
#
loop_
_entity_poly.entity_id
_entity_poly.type
_entity_poly.pdbx_seq_one_letter_code
_entity_poly.pdbx_strand_id
1 'polypeptide(L)'
;MRYRKIALTAAAAGLMAVGFAAPSQAALTTFCDGVAADVTVPGDLVVAAGKSCELTNVVVNGNVTVRADANLLLDGATVNGNVRVLSNGFADVVGTSVTGTTTLSAAYGTYAEDSTLGNNVTATDSGFFYSVGTDHARSVTSTNGETFIESGWVTRNLATTGDTLTDVYDTVIEGTYSVTGAEQGGVLCLSEIDGDASFSGNGEILQIGASAPLTGCGYNAFGGNLSITDNSADVYVSDNVIRGDFNVSGNTGTVVAENNRVRGEDNSGAAASAAARSRSAVPSDVAADRKAEAKADAEARSEVASDAAEAAGPAFS
;
A
#
# COMPACT_ATOMS: atom_id res chain seq x y z
N MET A 1 -59.69 46.20 68.84
CA MET A 1 -58.22 46.41 68.91
C MET A 1 -57.57 45.29 68.09
N ARG A 2 -57.12 45.54 66.86
CA ARG A 2 -55.73 45.84 66.45
C ARG A 2 -54.72 44.69 66.65
N TYR A 3 -54.31 44.10 65.50
CA TYR A 3 -53.03 43.44 65.14
C TYR A 3 -52.71 42.07 65.81
N ARG A 4 -52.04 41.08 65.19
CA ARG A 4 -50.99 41.07 64.14
C ARG A 4 -50.81 39.64 63.54
N LYS A 5 -50.22 39.61 62.34
CA LYS A 5 -49.89 38.46 61.44
C LYS A 5 -48.95 37.41 62.06
N ILE A 6 -49.06 36.13 61.65
CA ILE A 6 -47.93 35.22 61.29
C ILE A 6 -48.41 34.25 60.18
N ALA A 7 -47.59 34.11 59.15
CA ALA A 7 -47.74 33.24 57.98
C ALA A 7 -47.16 31.84 58.22
N LEU A 8 -47.61 30.83 57.47
CA LEU A 8 -46.82 29.63 57.20
C LEU A 8 -47.17 28.99 55.84
N THR A 9 -46.11 28.83 55.08
CA THR A 9 -45.88 28.28 53.73
C THR A 9 -45.72 26.76 53.70
N ALA A 10 -46.10 26.11 52.58
CA ALA A 10 -45.35 25.06 51.85
C ALA A 10 -46.24 24.53 50.69
N ALA A 11 -46.12 24.99 49.44
CA ALA A 11 -45.12 24.67 48.41
C ALA A 11 -45.19 23.21 47.90
N ALA A 12 -45.97 23.00 46.83
CA ALA A 12 -45.98 21.78 46.03
C ALA A 12 -44.79 21.80 45.05
N ALA A 13 -43.86 20.87 45.21
CA ALA A 13 -42.73 20.69 44.30
C ALA A 13 -43.12 19.74 43.16
N GLY A 14 -43.33 20.29 41.96
CA GLY A 14 -43.43 19.52 40.72
C GLY A 14 -42.04 19.15 40.21
N LEU A 15 -41.79 17.84 40.07
CA LEU A 15 -40.61 17.31 39.38
C LEU A 15 -40.70 17.65 37.88
N MET A 16 -39.87 18.59 37.42
CA MET A 16 -39.55 18.73 36.01
C MET A 16 -38.35 17.82 35.70
N ALA A 17 -38.62 16.63 35.17
CA ALA A 17 -37.60 15.79 34.56
C ALA A 17 -37.27 16.37 33.17
N VAL A 18 -36.26 17.24 33.09
CA VAL A 18 -35.67 17.66 31.82
C VAL A 18 -34.82 16.49 31.33
N GLY A 19 -35.42 15.64 30.51
CA GLY A 19 -34.71 14.59 29.80
C GLY A 19 -33.72 15.23 28.83
N PHE A 20 -32.43 15.21 29.18
CA PHE A 20 -31.36 15.37 28.20
C PHE A 20 -31.41 14.13 27.30
N ALA A 21 -32.09 14.24 26.16
CA ALA A 21 -31.84 13.34 25.06
C ALA A 21 -30.40 13.58 24.62
N ALA A 22 -29.48 12.73 25.06
CA ALA A 22 -28.17 12.65 24.43
C ALA A 22 -28.41 12.38 22.94
N PRO A 23 -27.76 13.12 22.01
CA PRO A 23 -27.89 12.81 20.60
C PRO A 23 -27.40 11.38 20.42
N SER A 24 -28.30 10.47 20.02
CA SER A 24 -27.86 9.16 19.55
C SER A 24 -27.14 9.41 18.23
N GLN A 25 -25.81 9.55 18.30
CA GLN A 25 -24.94 9.44 17.14
C GLN A 25 -24.99 7.97 16.71
N ALA A 26 -26.09 7.56 16.08
CA ALA A 26 -26.09 6.34 15.30
C ALA A 26 -25.08 6.59 14.19
N ALA A 27 -23.98 5.85 14.20
CA ALA A 27 -23.01 5.89 13.10
C ALA A 27 -23.80 5.63 11.81
N LEU A 28 -23.96 6.67 11.00
CA LEU A 28 -24.68 6.61 9.74
C LEU A 28 -23.81 5.84 8.77
N THR A 29 -24.24 4.65 8.39
CA THR A 29 -23.64 3.90 7.29
C THR A 29 -24.34 4.28 6.00
N THR A 30 -23.59 4.85 5.07
CA THR A 30 -24.02 5.16 3.71
C THR A 30 -23.61 4.03 2.79
N PHE A 31 -24.56 3.48 2.04
CA PHE A 31 -24.25 2.53 0.99
C PHE A 31 -24.00 3.26 -0.33
N CYS A 32 -23.02 2.80 -1.09
CA CYS A 32 -22.71 3.33 -2.41
C CYS A 32 -22.97 2.28 -3.48
N ASP A 33 -23.70 2.67 -4.51
CA ASP A 33 -23.92 1.94 -5.77
C ASP A 33 -24.10 2.97 -6.89
N GLY A 34 -23.01 3.26 -7.61
CA GLY A 34 -22.98 4.24 -8.69
C GLY A 34 -22.05 5.44 -8.48
N VAL A 35 -22.37 6.56 -9.11
CA VAL A 35 -21.49 7.74 -9.19
C VAL A 35 -21.96 8.85 -8.24
N ALA A 36 -21.01 9.53 -7.58
CA ALA A 36 -21.26 10.80 -6.91
C ALA A 36 -20.03 11.71 -6.96
N ALA A 37 -20.27 13.02 -6.96
CA ALA A 37 -19.22 14.03 -6.91
C ALA A 37 -19.54 15.17 -5.94
N ASP A 38 -18.51 15.81 -5.40
CA ASP A 38 -18.59 17.05 -4.61
C ASP A 38 -19.53 16.97 -3.39
N VAL A 39 -19.55 15.81 -2.72
CA VAL A 39 -20.42 15.54 -1.56
C VAL A 39 -19.63 15.09 -0.34
N THR A 40 -20.27 15.20 0.83
CA THR A 40 -19.73 14.71 2.09
C THR A 40 -20.60 13.56 2.61
N VAL A 41 -19.99 12.39 2.80
CA VAL A 41 -20.58 11.25 3.50
C VAL A 41 -20.34 11.46 5.01
N PRO A 42 -21.38 11.63 5.84
CA PRO A 42 -21.23 12.04 7.24
C PRO A 42 -20.71 10.94 8.18
N GLY A 43 -20.57 9.71 7.69
CA GLY A 43 -20.15 8.56 8.48
C GLY A 43 -19.47 7.50 7.63
N ASP A 44 -19.68 6.23 7.96
CA ASP A 44 -19.07 5.12 7.25
C ASP A 44 -19.67 4.98 5.85
N LEU A 45 -18.83 4.67 4.86
CA LEU A 45 -19.21 4.35 3.49
C LEU A 45 -19.03 2.84 3.25
N VAL A 46 -20.01 2.21 2.63
CA VAL A 46 -19.94 0.80 2.27
C VAL A 46 -20.32 0.63 0.80
N VAL A 47 -19.40 0.13 -0.02
CA VAL A 47 -19.77 -0.39 -1.34
C VAL A 47 -20.35 -1.77 -1.15
N ALA A 48 -21.59 -1.98 -1.57
CA ALA A 48 -22.26 -3.26 -1.42
C ALA A 48 -21.57 -4.34 -2.27
N ALA A 49 -21.73 -5.61 -1.88
CA ALA A 49 -21.06 -6.71 -2.58
C ALA A 49 -21.46 -6.76 -4.06
N GLY A 50 -20.48 -6.96 -4.94
CA GLY A 50 -20.69 -6.99 -6.40
C GLY A 50 -21.10 -5.65 -7.03
N LYS A 51 -21.05 -4.54 -6.28
CA LYS A 51 -21.40 -3.20 -6.77
C LYS A 51 -20.15 -2.39 -7.08
N SER A 52 -20.32 -1.38 -7.92
CA SER A 52 -19.27 -0.40 -8.22
C SER A 52 -19.69 0.97 -7.71
N CYS A 53 -18.73 1.70 -7.17
CA CYS A 53 -18.90 3.03 -6.62
C CYS A 53 -17.78 3.91 -7.15
N GLU A 54 -18.14 5.02 -7.80
CA GLU A 54 -17.17 6.00 -8.30
C GLU A 54 -17.44 7.35 -7.63
N LEU A 55 -16.42 7.87 -6.96
CA LEU A 55 -16.53 9.07 -6.13
C LEU A 55 -15.45 10.08 -6.50
N THR A 56 -15.88 11.25 -6.97
CA THR A 56 -14.98 12.35 -7.34
C THR A 56 -15.08 13.50 -6.35
N ASN A 57 -13.97 13.98 -5.81
CA ASN A 57 -13.93 15.09 -4.84
C ASN A 57 -14.85 14.88 -3.63
N VAL A 58 -14.95 13.64 -3.14
CA VAL A 58 -15.84 13.29 -2.01
C VAL A 58 -15.07 13.26 -0.69
N VAL A 59 -15.72 13.74 0.38
CA VAL A 59 -15.21 13.61 1.76
C VAL A 59 -16.01 12.56 2.51
N VAL A 60 -15.35 11.51 3.01
CA VAL A 60 -15.94 10.48 3.86
C VAL A 60 -15.51 10.69 5.31
N ASN A 61 -16.47 11.06 6.17
CA ASN A 61 -16.25 11.28 7.62
C ASN A 61 -16.40 9.98 8.43
N GLY A 62 -15.79 8.91 7.94
CA GLY A 62 -15.85 7.59 8.55
C GLY A 62 -14.97 6.60 7.81
N ASN A 63 -15.20 5.32 8.09
CA ASN A 63 -14.49 4.23 7.44
C ASN A 63 -15.13 3.91 6.09
N VAL A 64 -14.32 3.43 5.16
CA VAL A 64 -14.74 2.90 3.88
C VAL A 64 -14.59 1.38 3.89
N THR A 65 -15.64 0.65 3.52
CA THR A 65 -15.57 -0.79 3.31
C THR A 65 -16.00 -1.15 1.90
N VAL A 66 -15.08 -1.70 1.11
CA VAL A 66 -15.35 -2.34 -0.18
C VAL A 66 -15.64 -3.80 0.11
N ARG A 67 -16.90 -4.22 -0.04
CA ARG A 67 -17.31 -5.60 0.23
C ARG A 67 -16.82 -6.54 -0.87
N ALA A 68 -17.12 -7.83 -0.67
CA ALA A 68 -16.68 -8.85 -1.60
C ALA A 68 -17.16 -8.57 -3.03
N ASP A 69 -16.28 -8.79 -4.00
CA ASP A 69 -16.53 -8.57 -5.44
C ASP A 69 -16.91 -7.13 -5.82
N ALA A 70 -16.80 -6.18 -4.90
CA ALA A 70 -17.16 -4.78 -5.13
C ALA A 70 -15.97 -3.95 -5.63
N ASN A 71 -16.25 -2.83 -6.30
CA ASN A 71 -15.24 -1.92 -6.79
C ASN A 71 -15.47 -0.52 -6.23
N LEU A 72 -14.40 0.15 -5.82
CA LEU A 72 -14.42 1.53 -5.38
C LEU A 72 -13.38 2.32 -6.16
N LEU A 73 -13.83 3.38 -6.83
CA LEU A 73 -12.96 4.34 -7.51
C LEU A 73 -13.05 5.66 -6.74
N LEU A 74 -11.92 6.14 -6.24
CA LEU A 74 -11.78 7.41 -5.55
C LEU A 74 -10.87 8.31 -6.38
N ASP A 75 -11.38 9.46 -6.80
CA ASP A 75 -10.60 10.49 -7.48
C ASP A 75 -10.69 11.81 -6.70
N GLY A 76 -9.56 12.31 -6.22
CA GLY A 76 -9.51 13.56 -5.46
C GLY A 76 -10.25 13.50 -4.11
N ALA A 77 -10.41 12.31 -3.53
CA ALA A 77 -11.24 12.11 -2.34
C ALA A 77 -10.46 12.31 -1.02
N THR A 78 -11.20 12.40 0.08
CA THR A 78 -10.64 12.36 1.45
C THR A 78 -11.40 11.35 2.30
N VAL A 79 -10.69 10.39 2.89
CA VAL A 79 -11.22 9.40 3.82
C VAL A 79 -10.68 9.68 5.23
N ASN A 80 -11.53 10.22 6.10
CA ASN A 80 -11.23 10.53 7.50
C ASN A 80 -11.36 9.29 8.41
N GLY A 81 -10.99 8.11 7.89
CA GLY A 81 -11.07 6.83 8.57
C GLY A 81 -10.25 5.76 7.85
N ASN A 82 -10.56 4.50 8.14
CA ASN A 82 -9.87 3.36 7.55
C ASN A 82 -10.49 2.98 6.20
N VAL A 83 -9.69 2.45 5.28
CA VAL A 83 -10.15 1.80 4.06
C VAL A 83 -9.95 0.29 4.20
N ARG A 84 -11.02 -0.48 3.99
CA ARG A 84 -10.98 -1.94 4.03
C ARG A 84 -11.50 -2.53 2.73
N VAL A 85 -10.67 -3.29 2.04
CA VAL A 85 -11.03 -4.02 0.82
C VAL A 85 -11.10 -5.51 1.13
N LEU A 86 -12.29 -6.09 0.94
CA LEU A 86 -12.57 -7.49 1.24
C LEU A 86 -12.37 -8.39 0.01
N SER A 87 -12.67 -9.67 0.18
CA SER A 87 -12.47 -10.75 -0.80
C SER A 87 -12.83 -10.35 -2.23
N ASN A 88 -11.88 -10.43 -3.17
CA ASN A 88 -12.06 -10.07 -4.58
C ASN A 88 -12.58 -8.64 -4.82
N GLY A 89 -12.52 -7.78 -3.81
CA GLY A 89 -12.82 -6.36 -3.93
C GLY A 89 -11.65 -5.61 -4.56
N PHE A 90 -11.94 -4.52 -5.24
CA PHE A 90 -10.96 -3.65 -5.87
C PHE A 90 -11.12 -2.21 -5.40
N ALA A 91 -10.01 -1.52 -5.17
CA ALA A 91 -9.99 -0.09 -4.91
C ALA A 91 -8.98 0.60 -5.84
N ASP A 92 -9.45 1.62 -6.55
CA ASP A 92 -8.62 2.58 -7.27
C ASP A 92 -8.64 3.90 -6.49
N VAL A 93 -7.47 4.40 -6.12
CA VAL A 93 -7.29 5.51 -5.18
C VAL A 93 -6.35 6.52 -5.81
N VAL A 94 -6.92 7.49 -6.52
CA VAL A 94 -6.19 8.51 -7.29
C VAL A 94 -6.33 9.86 -6.61
N GLY A 95 -5.22 10.58 -6.42
CA GLY A 95 -5.23 11.93 -5.85
C GLY A 95 -5.89 12.02 -4.47
N THR A 96 -5.92 10.91 -3.71
CA THR A 96 -6.80 10.72 -2.57
C THR A 96 -6.02 10.65 -1.26
N SER A 97 -6.58 11.23 -0.20
CA SER A 97 -6.01 11.15 1.16
C SER A 97 -6.78 10.18 2.04
N VAL A 98 -6.10 9.19 2.61
CA VAL A 98 -6.64 8.27 3.61
C VAL A 98 -5.93 8.48 4.94
N THR A 99 -6.65 8.90 5.97
CA THR A 99 -6.05 9.21 7.28
C THR A 99 -5.83 7.97 8.15
N GLY A 100 -6.69 6.96 8.01
CA GLY A 100 -6.62 5.70 8.75
C GLY A 100 -5.76 4.65 8.07
N THR A 101 -5.93 3.39 8.49
CA THR A 101 -5.23 2.25 7.88
C THR A 101 -5.91 1.82 6.59
N THR A 102 -5.11 1.34 5.64
CA THR A 102 -5.60 0.65 4.43
C THR A 102 -5.35 -0.84 4.60
N THR A 103 -6.42 -1.65 4.55
CA THR A 103 -6.33 -3.11 4.73
C THR A 103 -6.98 -3.84 3.57
N LEU A 104 -6.21 -4.68 2.90
CA LEU A 104 -6.67 -5.62 1.89
C LEU A 104 -6.69 -7.02 2.50
N SER A 105 -7.82 -7.72 2.39
CA SER A 105 -7.99 -9.08 2.91
C SER A 105 -8.63 -9.96 1.85
N ALA A 106 -7.81 -10.82 1.23
CA ALA A 106 -8.19 -11.60 0.06
C ALA A 106 -8.69 -10.74 -1.12
N ALA A 107 -8.28 -9.48 -1.19
CA ALA A 107 -8.77 -8.52 -2.19
C ALA A 107 -8.30 -8.92 -3.60
N TYR A 108 -9.02 -8.45 -4.62
CA TYR A 108 -8.50 -8.49 -5.98
C TYR A 108 -7.24 -7.63 -6.06
N GLY A 109 -7.32 -6.39 -5.57
CA GLY A 109 -6.15 -5.55 -5.40
C GLY A 109 -6.48 -4.11 -5.02
N THR A 110 -5.45 -3.29 -4.92
CA THR A 110 -5.58 -1.84 -4.81
C THR A 110 -4.51 -1.17 -5.66
N TYR A 111 -4.92 -0.17 -6.43
CA TYR A 111 -4.04 0.75 -7.15
C TYR A 111 -4.16 2.12 -6.49
N ALA A 112 -3.02 2.70 -6.08
CA ALA A 112 -2.95 4.02 -5.49
C ALA A 112 -2.03 4.90 -6.33
N GLU A 113 -2.52 6.03 -6.81
CA GLU A 113 -1.77 6.99 -7.63
C GLU A 113 -1.85 8.40 -7.01
N ASP A 114 -0.70 9.07 -6.93
CA ASP A 114 -0.57 10.46 -6.46
C ASP A 114 -1.33 10.74 -5.16
N SER A 115 -1.29 9.78 -4.23
CA SER A 115 -2.14 9.73 -3.04
C SER A 115 -1.35 9.84 -1.74
N THR A 116 -2.05 9.97 -0.61
CA THR A 116 -1.44 9.91 0.72
C THR A 116 -2.15 8.87 1.58
N LEU A 117 -1.40 7.86 2.02
CA LEU A 117 -1.85 6.83 2.97
C LEU A 117 -1.24 7.12 4.35
N GLY A 118 -2.04 7.70 5.22
CA GLY A 118 -1.63 8.31 6.49
C GLY A 118 -1.30 7.31 7.61
N ASN A 119 -1.64 6.03 7.44
CA ASN A 119 -1.35 4.98 8.41
C ASN A 119 -0.88 3.69 7.71
N ASN A 120 -0.74 2.60 8.45
CA ASN A 120 -0.24 1.35 7.90
C ASN A 120 -1.09 0.86 6.72
N VAL A 121 -0.41 0.37 5.70
CA VAL A 121 -1.00 -0.43 4.63
C VAL A 121 -0.70 -1.90 4.92
N THR A 122 -1.73 -2.73 4.88
CA THR A 122 -1.58 -4.18 5.07
C THR A 122 -2.36 -4.92 4.01
N ALA A 123 -1.66 -5.66 3.15
CA ALA A 123 -2.24 -6.59 2.20
C ALA A 123 -1.97 -8.03 2.64
N THR A 124 -3.00 -8.86 2.64
CA THR A 124 -2.87 -10.28 2.99
C THR A 124 -3.73 -11.12 2.05
N ASP A 125 -3.10 -12.13 1.45
CA ASP A 125 -3.69 -13.06 0.50
C ASP A 125 -4.41 -12.35 -0.67
N SER A 126 -3.95 -11.16 -1.04
CA SER A 126 -4.62 -10.28 -2.01
C SER A 126 -3.86 -10.28 -3.33
N GLY A 127 -4.54 -10.12 -4.46
CA GLY A 127 -3.91 -10.21 -5.78
C GLY A 127 -2.74 -9.23 -5.91
N PHE A 128 -2.98 -7.94 -5.73
CA PHE A 128 -1.91 -6.94 -5.75
C PHE A 128 -2.12 -5.72 -4.84
N PHE A 129 -1.02 -5.07 -4.49
CA PHE A 129 -0.96 -3.71 -3.98
C PHE A 129 0.03 -2.90 -4.82
N TYR A 130 -0.50 -1.99 -5.63
CA TYR A 130 0.26 -1.13 -6.53
C TYR A 130 0.15 0.32 -6.09
N SER A 131 1.28 1.01 -6.05
CA SER A 131 1.40 2.37 -5.54
C SER A 131 2.36 3.19 -6.40
N VAL A 132 1.85 4.24 -7.05
CA VAL A 132 2.63 5.15 -7.89
C VAL A 132 2.51 6.56 -7.34
N GLY A 133 3.60 7.30 -7.22
CA GLY A 133 3.56 8.71 -6.80
C GLY A 133 2.99 8.94 -5.38
N THR A 134 2.91 7.89 -4.56
CA THR A 134 2.11 7.89 -3.32
C THR A 134 2.99 7.97 -2.08
N ASP A 135 2.59 8.82 -1.13
CA ASP A 135 3.20 8.98 0.18
C ASP A 135 2.57 8.03 1.21
N HIS A 136 3.38 7.15 1.79
CA HIS A 136 3.02 6.25 2.88
C HIS A 136 3.63 6.76 4.19
N ALA A 137 2.79 7.30 5.07
CA ALA A 137 3.24 7.88 6.33
C ALA A 137 3.70 6.83 7.37
N ARG A 138 3.39 5.55 7.13
CA ARG A 138 3.73 4.43 7.99
C ARG A 138 4.24 3.24 7.16
N SER A 139 4.15 2.03 7.71
CA SER A 139 4.69 0.84 7.06
C SER A 139 3.74 0.31 6.00
N VAL A 140 4.31 -0.28 4.97
CA VAL A 140 3.60 -1.10 3.98
C VAL A 140 4.00 -2.55 4.23
N THR A 141 3.01 -3.41 4.41
CA THR A 141 3.23 -4.85 4.61
C THR A 141 2.35 -5.65 3.67
N SER A 142 2.95 -6.57 2.92
CA SER A 142 2.25 -7.50 2.05
C SER A 142 2.58 -8.94 2.42
N THR A 143 1.61 -9.83 2.27
CA THR A 143 1.79 -11.27 2.47
C THR A 143 0.95 -12.02 1.45
N ASN A 144 1.58 -12.91 0.68
CA ASN A 144 0.95 -13.71 -0.36
C ASN A 144 0.16 -12.87 -1.38
N GLY A 145 0.81 -11.88 -2.00
CA GLY A 145 0.23 -11.08 -3.09
C GLY A 145 1.26 -10.59 -4.09
N GLU A 146 1.00 -9.49 -4.79
CA GLU A 146 2.00 -8.78 -5.60
C GLU A 146 2.18 -7.36 -5.08
N THR A 147 3.43 -6.88 -4.99
CA THR A 147 3.72 -5.52 -4.52
C THR A 147 4.53 -4.77 -5.56
N PHE A 148 4.01 -3.61 -5.98
CA PHE A 148 4.72 -2.66 -6.85
C PHE A 148 4.65 -1.26 -6.26
N ILE A 149 5.81 -0.63 -6.04
CA ILE A 149 5.89 0.76 -5.56
C ILE A 149 6.81 1.56 -6.48
N GLU A 150 6.31 2.68 -6.99
CA GLU A 150 7.06 3.57 -7.87
C GLU A 150 6.93 5.04 -7.47
N SER A 151 8.01 5.79 -7.57
CA SER A 151 8.03 7.25 -7.40
C SER A 151 7.37 7.70 -6.09
N GLY A 152 7.48 6.89 -5.04
CA GLY A 152 6.78 7.05 -3.77
C GLY A 152 7.70 7.29 -2.58
N TRP A 153 7.09 7.44 -1.40
CA TRP A 153 7.80 7.58 -0.14
C TRP A 153 7.20 6.65 0.91
N VAL A 154 8.02 5.85 1.60
CA VAL A 154 7.60 5.03 2.74
C VAL A 154 8.37 5.49 3.98
N THR A 155 7.67 6.18 4.87
CA THR A 155 8.27 6.80 6.08
C THR A 155 8.74 5.75 7.10
N ARG A 156 8.25 4.52 7.00
CA ARG A 156 8.63 3.42 7.89
C ARG A 156 9.13 2.25 7.06
N ASN A 157 8.64 1.05 7.33
CA ASN A 157 9.19 -0.15 6.75
C ASN A 157 8.36 -0.58 5.54
N LEU A 158 9.02 -1.13 4.53
CA LEU A 158 8.39 -1.94 3.49
C LEU A 158 8.75 -3.40 3.73
N ALA A 159 7.76 -4.27 3.90
CA ALA A 159 7.99 -5.69 4.13
C ALA A 159 7.04 -6.54 3.32
N THR A 160 7.57 -7.48 2.53
CA THR A 160 6.77 -8.46 1.78
C THR A 160 7.19 -9.87 2.15
N THR A 161 6.23 -10.80 2.18
CA THR A 161 6.46 -12.21 2.53
C THR A 161 5.59 -13.12 1.69
N GLY A 162 6.22 -13.98 0.88
CA GLY A 162 5.51 -14.93 0.02
C GLY A 162 4.77 -14.28 -1.14
N ASP A 163 5.07 -13.01 -1.44
CA ASP A 163 4.51 -12.33 -2.60
C ASP A 163 4.98 -13.02 -3.91
N THR A 164 4.20 -12.97 -4.97
CA THR A 164 4.65 -13.45 -6.29
C THR A 164 5.80 -12.59 -6.79
N LEU A 165 5.76 -11.28 -6.59
CA LEU A 165 6.87 -10.36 -6.85
C LEU A 165 6.87 -9.17 -5.88
N THR A 166 8.03 -8.54 -5.72
CA THR A 166 8.15 -7.23 -5.05
C THR A 166 9.09 -6.33 -5.81
N ASP A 167 8.51 -5.32 -6.44
CA ASP A 167 9.20 -4.40 -7.33
C ASP A 167 9.10 -2.96 -6.80
N VAL A 168 10.25 -2.29 -6.69
CA VAL A 168 10.38 -0.94 -6.12
C VAL A 168 11.27 -0.09 -7.03
N TYR A 169 10.71 1.02 -7.51
CA TYR A 169 11.37 1.95 -8.44
C TYR A 169 11.31 3.38 -7.91
N ASP A 170 12.41 4.13 -8.04
CA ASP A 170 12.42 5.58 -7.77
C ASP A 170 11.76 5.96 -6.42
N THR A 171 12.00 5.16 -5.38
CA THR A 171 11.24 5.26 -4.12
C THR A 171 12.19 5.47 -2.96
N VAL A 172 11.78 6.28 -1.99
CA VAL A 172 12.48 6.45 -0.72
C VAL A 172 11.80 5.63 0.37
N ILE A 173 12.57 4.83 1.10
CA ILE A 173 12.12 4.05 2.25
C ILE A 173 12.98 4.45 3.44
N GLU A 174 12.42 5.22 4.38
CA GLU A 174 13.16 5.73 5.54
C GLU A 174 13.47 4.65 6.58
N GLY A 175 12.69 3.57 6.60
CA GLY A 175 12.86 2.44 7.51
C GLY A 175 13.61 1.28 6.87
N THR A 176 13.25 0.07 7.31
CA THR A 176 13.82 -1.16 6.76
C THR A 176 13.05 -1.63 5.52
N TYR A 177 13.76 -2.23 4.58
CA TYR A 177 13.16 -2.90 3.42
C TYR A 177 13.43 -4.40 3.45
N SER A 178 12.39 -5.24 3.46
CA SER A 178 12.56 -6.70 3.48
C SER A 178 11.67 -7.40 2.47
N VAL A 179 12.28 -8.24 1.62
CA VAL A 179 11.59 -9.13 0.68
C VAL A 179 11.93 -10.57 1.01
N THR A 180 10.93 -11.35 1.41
CA THR A 180 11.12 -12.74 1.81
C THR A 180 10.25 -13.67 0.98
N GLY A 181 10.85 -14.69 0.37
CA GLY A 181 10.11 -15.77 -0.27
C GLY A 181 9.34 -15.36 -1.50
N ALA A 182 9.77 -14.32 -2.23
CA ALA A 182 9.08 -13.88 -3.43
C ALA A 182 9.31 -14.88 -4.58
N GLU A 183 8.24 -15.39 -5.20
CA GLU A 183 8.32 -16.50 -6.17
C GLU A 183 9.09 -16.11 -7.44
N GLN A 184 8.71 -14.98 -8.05
CA GLN A 184 9.37 -14.39 -9.21
C GLN A 184 10.47 -13.40 -8.83
N GLY A 185 10.75 -13.29 -7.53
CA GLY A 185 11.78 -12.45 -6.95
C GLY A 185 11.39 -10.98 -6.83
N GLY A 186 12.32 -10.09 -7.14
CA GLY A 186 12.10 -8.67 -6.90
C GLY A 186 13.17 -7.75 -7.47
N VAL A 187 12.74 -6.53 -7.76
CA VAL A 187 13.56 -5.49 -8.38
C VAL A 187 13.61 -4.25 -7.47
N LEU A 188 14.80 -3.70 -7.27
CA LEU A 188 15.00 -2.43 -6.58
C LEU A 188 15.87 -1.52 -7.42
N CYS A 189 15.30 -0.42 -7.92
CA CYS A 189 15.99 0.46 -8.86
C CYS A 189 15.77 1.94 -8.54
N LEU A 190 16.82 2.76 -8.71
CA LEU A 190 16.79 4.21 -8.52
C LEU A 190 16.28 4.65 -7.13
N SER A 191 16.45 3.82 -6.11
CA SER A 191 15.80 3.98 -4.82
C SER A 191 16.79 4.28 -3.68
N GLU A 192 16.29 4.90 -2.61
CA GLU A 192 17.04 5.14 -1.37
C GLU A 192 16.36 4.41 -0.20
N ILE A 193 17.14 3.58 0.51
CA ILE A 193 16.71 2.89 1.73
C ILE A 193 17.56 3.44 2.87
N ASP A 194 16.99 4.19 3.79
CA ASP A 194 17.77 4.76 4.91
C ASP A 194 18.14 3.70 5.95
N GLY A 195 17.31 2.68 6.13
CA GLY A 195 17.55 1.56 7.04
C GLY A 195 18.30 0.39 6.40
N ASP A 196 18.14 -0.78 7.03
CA ASP A 196 18.64 -2.06 6.52
C ASP A 196 17.75 -2.61 5.40
N ALA A 197 18.36 -3.26 4.42
CA ALA A 197 17.68 -3.98 3.35
C ALA A 197 18.01 -5.48 3.40
N SER A 198 17.00 -6.35 3.28
CA SER A 198 17.18 -7.81 3.27
C SER A 198 16.35 -8.50 2.20
N PHE A 199 16.99 -9.37 1.43
CA PHE A 199 16.35 -10.21 0.41
C PHE A 199 16.66 -11.68 0.72
N SER A 200 15.65 -12.45 1.13
CA SER A 200 15.85 -13.83 1.55
C SER A 200 14.87 -14.83 0.93
N GLY A 201 15.36 -16.00 0.52
CA GLY A 201 14.50 -17.09 0.05
C GLY A 201 13.73 -16.82 -1.25
N ASN A 202 14.14 -15.83 -2.04
CA ASN A 202 13.46 -15.41 -3.27
C ASN A 202 13.86 -16.27 -4.47
N GLY A 203 12.93 -16.38 -5.43
CA GLY A 203 13.05 -17.13 -6.68
C GLY A 203 13.28 -16.26 -7.91
N GLU A 204 13.41 -16.93 -9.05
CA GLU A 204 13.66 -16.39 -10.40
C GLU A 204 14.77 -15.33 -10.51
N ILE A 205 14.48 -14.06 -10.20
CA ILE A 205 15.40 -12.94 -10.36
C ILE A 205 15.38 -12.00 -9.15
N LEU A 206 16.57 -11.66 -8.66
CA LEU A 206 16.78 -10.51 -7.79
C LEU A 206 17.66 -9.51 -8.50
N GLN A 207 17.14 -8.32 -8.76
CA GLN A 207 17.92 -7.23 -9.36
C GLN A 207 17.90 -6.01 -8.45
N ILE A 208 19.04 -5.74 -7.81
CA ILE A 208 19.24 -4.61 -6.91
C ILE A 208 20.26 -3.68 -7.57
N GLY A 209 19.72 -2.67 -8.24
CA GLY A 209 20.47 -1.83 -9.16
C GLY A 209 20.79 -2.61 -10.43
N ALA A 210 22.05 -2.56 -10.86
CA ALA A 210 22.55 -3.19 -12.10
C ALA A 210 21.86 -2.72 -13.39
N SER A 211 22.55 -2.81 -14.52
CA SER A 211 21.98 -2.47 -15.84
C SER A 211 21.43 -3.67 -16.61
N ALA A 212 21.46 -4.85 -16.00
CA ALA A 212 21.08 -6.13 -16.59
C ALA A 212 20.75 -7.16 -15.49
N PRO A 213 19.90 -8.15 -15.79
CA PRO A 213 19.24 -8.41 -17.08
C PRO A 213 18.14 -7.42 -17.43
N LEU A 214 17.55 -6.75 -16.44
CA LEU A 214 16.56 -5.69 -16.63
C LEU A 214 17.26 -4.36 -16.92
N THR A 215 16.78 -3.63 -17.92
CA THR A 215 17.30 -2.31 -18.27
C THR A 215 16.51 -1.21 -17.58
N GLY A 216 17.04 0.02 -17.57
CA GLY A 216 16.40 1.16 -16.90
C GLY A 216 16.68 1.25 -15.40
N CYS A 217 17.31 0.22 -14.82
CA CYS A 217 17.80 0.27 -13.45
C CYS A 217 19.08 1.09 -13.35
N GLY A 218 19.10 2.00 -12.37
CA GLY A 218 20.28 2.76 -11.95
C GLY A 218 20.74 2.34 -10.56
N TYR A 219 21.60 3.14 -9.95
CA TYR A 219 22.11 2.84 -8.61
C TYR A 219 21.03 3.00 -7.54
N ASN A 220 21.21 2.28 -6.42
CA ASN A 220 20.49 2.54 -5.18
C ASN A 220 21.45 3.02 -4.08
N ALA A 221 20.89 3.68 -3.07
CA ALA A 221 21.59 4.07 -1.87
C ALA A 221 21.01 3.36 -0.64
N PHE A 222 21.88 2.77 0.17
CA PHE A 222 21.51 2.12 1.43
C PHE A 222 22.19 2.84 2.60
N GLY A 223 21.39 3.32 3.55
CA GLY A 223 21.84 3.91 4.80
C GLY A 223 22.29 2.88 5.82
N GLY A 224 21.68 1.69 5.82
CA GLY A 224 22.07 0.54 6.63
C GLY A 224 22.82 -0.56 5.85
N ASN A 225 22.66 -1.78 6.34
CA ASN A 225 23.22 -3.00 5.76
C ASN A 225 22.40 -3.50 4.58
N LEU A 226 23.05 -4.22 3.67
CA LEU A 226 22.39 -4.98 2.60
C LEU A 226 22.70 -6.47 2.78
N SER A 227 21.68 -7.29 3.03
CA SER A 227 21.78 -8.74 3.14
C SER A 227 21.01 -9.44 2.04
N ILE A 228 21.66 -10.37 1.34
CA ILE A 228 21.07 -11.17 0.27
C ILE A 228 21.39 -12.63 0.53
N THR A 229 20.41 -13.36 1.07
CA THR A 229 20.65 -14.66 1.69
C THR A 229 19.71 -15.76 1.21
N ASP A 230 20.25 -16.95 1.01
CA ASP A 230 19.46 -18.17 0.79
C ASP A 230 18.44 -18.07 -0.37
N ASN A 231 18.76 -17.29 -1.41
CA ASN A 231 17.90 -17.14 -2.59
C ASN A 231 18.22 -18.21 -3.64
N SER A 232 17.18 -18.74 -4.28
CA SER A 232 17.33 -19.58 -5.48
C SER A 232 17.35 -18.78 -6.79
N ALA A 233 16.99 -17.49 -6.72
CA ALA A 233 17.05 -16.54 -7.82
C ALA A 233 18.46 -16.38 -8.42
N ASP A 234 18.53 -15.98 -9.69
CA ASP A 234 19.71 -15.30 -10.22
C ASP A 234 19.77 -13.88 -9.62
N VAL A 235 20.87 -13.58 -8.92
CA VAL A 235 21.08 -12.38 -8.12
C VAL A 235 22.02 -11.43 -8.85
N TYR A 236 21.55 -10.22 -9.14
CA TYR A 236 22.30 -9.13 -9.75
C TYR A 236 22.28 -7.92 -8.81
N VAL A 237 23.43 -7.59 -8.25
CA VAL A 237 23.56 -6.53 -7.23
C VAL A 237 24.74 -5.68 -7.64
N SER A 238 24.46 -4.61 -8.39
CA SER A 238 25.54 -3.80 -8.93
C SER A 238 25.27 -2.31 -8.84
N ASP A 239 26.38 -1.58 -8.81
CA ASP A 239 26.42 -0.11 -8.83
C ASP A 239 25.78 0.56 -7.60
N ASN A 240 25.61 -0.16 -6.48
CA ASN A 240 24.98 0.38 -5.28
C ASN A 240 25.98 1.13 -4.38
N VAL A 241 25.46 2.06 -3.57
CA VAL A 241 26.20 2.67 -2.45
C VAL A 241 25.65 2.13 -1.14
N ILE A 242 26.46 1.37 -0.40
CA ILE A 242 26.06 0.71 0.84
C ILE A 242 26.85 1.32 1.99
N ARG A 243 26.17 2.05 2.88
CA ARG A 243 26.81 2.70 4.04
C ARG A 243 27.14 1.70 5.15
N GLY A 244 26.36 0.63 5.31
CA GLY A 244 26.62 -0.47 6.24
C GLY A 244 27.43 -1.61 5.62
N ASP A 245 27.20 -2.81 6.15
CA ASP A 245 27.80 -4.06 5.69
C ASP A 245 27.04 -4.63 4.48
N PHE A 246 27.77 -5.30 3.60
CA PHE A 246 27.22 -6.01 2.46
C PHE A 246 27.45 -7.51 2.61
N ASN A 247 26.37 -8.27 2.82
CA ASN A 247 26.41 -9.71 3.02
C ASN A 247 25.68 -10.47 1.90
N VAL A 248 26.38 -11.43 1.32
CA VAL A 248 25.86 -12.31 0.28
C VAL A 248 26.23 -13.75 0.62
N SER A 249 25.24 -14.57 0.99
CA SER A 249 25.50 -15.93 1.48
C SER A 249 24.37 -16.91 1.16
N GLY A 250 24.68 -18.18 0.95
CA GLY A 250 23.65 -19.23 0.82
C GLY A 250 22.81 -19.19 -0.48
N ASN A 251 23.06 -18.22 -1.37
CA ASN A 251 22.36 -18.15 -2.66
C ASN A 251 22.83 -19.28 -3.59
N THR A 252 21.88 -19.93 -4.27
CA THR A 252 22.16 -21.08 -5.15
C THR A 252 22.10 -20.76 -6.64
N GLY A 253 21.43 -19.66 -7.03
CA GLY A 253 21.44 -19.16 -8.40
C GLY A 253 22.75 -18.48 -8.79
N THR A 254 22.81 -17.94 -10.01
CA THR A 254 23.95 -17.11 -10.43
C THR A 254 24.02 -15.89 -9.52
N VAL A 255 25.22 -15.50 -9.08
CA VAL A 255 25.38 -14.26 -8.32
C VAL A 255 26.39 -13.36 -9.02
N VAL A 256 25.94 -12.14 -9.32
CA VAL A 256 26.75 -11.03 -9.83
C VAL A 256 26.66 -9.91 -8.81
N ALA A 257 27.78 -9.63 -8.15
CA ALA A 257 27.89 -8.58 -7.14
C ALA A 257 29.09 -7.68 -7.49
N GLU A 258 28.88 -6.68 -8.34
CA GLU A 258 29.96 -5.90 -8.95
C GLU A 258 29.75 -4.40 -8.75
N ASN A 259 30.84 -3.62 -8.74
CA ASN A 259 30.79 -2.16 -8.68
C ASN A 259 30.02 -1.55 -7.49
N ASN A 260 29.79 -2.32 -6.42
CA ASN A 260 29.20 -1.79 -5.20
C ASN A 260 30.25 -1.01 -4.40
N ARG A 261 29.86 0.17 -3.92
CA ARG A 261 30.66 0.96 -3.00
C ARG A 261 30.20 0.68 -1.57
N VAL A 262 30.88 -0.25 -0.91
CA VAL A 262 30.62 -0.64 0.47
C VAL A 262 31.52 0.15 1.42
N ARG A 263 30.93 0.71 2.48
CA ARG A 263 31.69 1.39 3.54
C ARG A 263 31.97 0.48 4.74
N GLY A 264 31.06 -0.43 5.06
CA GLY A 264 31.25 -1.47 6.07
C GLY A 264 32.06 -2.66 5.56
N GLU A 265 31.79 -3.84 6.11
CA GLU A 265 32.38 -5.10 5.66
C GLU A 265 31.74 -5.55 4.35
N ASP A 266 32.57 -5.97 3.39
CA ASP A 266 32.13 -6.54 2.12
C ASP A 266 32.38 -8.05 2.11
N ASN A 267 31.30 -8.80 2.33
CA ASN A 267 31.28 -10.26 2.36
C ASN A 267 30.77 -10.85 1.02
N SER A 268 30.80 -10.09 -0.08
CA SER A 268 30.37 -10.55 -1.41
C SER A 268 31.44 -11.33 -2.18
N GLY A 269 32.68 -11.42 -1.68
CA GLY A 269 33.83 -11.98 -2.41
C GLY A 269 33.70 -13.44 -2.89
N ALA A 270 32.76 -14.23 -2.35
CA ALA A 270 32.45 -15.57 -2.87
C ALA A 270 31.57 -15.54 -4.14
N ALA A 271 30.71 -14.52 -4.28
CA ALA A 271 29.78 -14.37 -5.40
C ALA A 271 30.46 -13.97 -6.71
N ALA A 272 31.47 -13.08 -6.65
CA ALA A 272 32.17 -12.54 -7.82
C ALA A 272 32.87 -13.60 -8.70
N SER A 273 33.08 -14.83 -8.19
CA SER A 273 33.77 -15.91 -8.90
C SER A 273 32.86 -16.77 -9.81
N ALA A 274 31.53 -16.65 -9.68
CA ALA A 274 30.56 -17.38 -10.52
C ALA A 274 30.20 -16.66 -11.83
N ALA A 275 30.33 -15.32 -11.86
CA ALA A 275 29.92 -14.44 -12.97
C ALA A 275 30.68 -14.68 -14.30
N ALA A 276 31.88 -15.29 -14.26
CA ALA A 276 32.71 -15.47 -15.45
C ALA A 276 32.17 -16.50 -16.46
N ARG A 277 31.04 -17.20 -16.19
CA ARG A 277 30.59 -18.34 -17.01
C ARG A 277 29.13 -18.31 -17.50
N SER A 278 28.33 -17.31 -17.15
CA SER A 278 26.90 -17.30 -17.52
C SER A 278 26.43 -15.93 -18.00
N ARG A 279 26.87 -15.53 -19.20
CA ARG A 279 26.12 -14.54 -20.00
C ARG A 279 24.97 -15.26 -20.69
N SER A 280 23.96 -15.67 -19.93
CA SER A 280 22.67 -16.05 -20.52
C SER A 280 21.74 -14.84 -20.40
N ALA A 281 21.45 -14.22 -21.54
CA ALA A 281 20.54 -13.09 -21.63
C ALA A 281 19.11 -13.59 -21.44
N VAL A 282 18.54 -13.40 -20.25
CA VAL A 282 17.09 -13.20 -20.13
C VAL A 282 16.84 -11.71 -20.41
N PRO A 283 15.89 -11.34 -21.29
CA PRO A 283 15.81 -9.97 -21.83
C PRO A 283 15.23 -8.99 -20.82
N SER A 284 15.68 -7.74 -20.95
CA SER A 284 15.22 -6.58 -20.20
C SER A 284 13.75 -6.23 -20.34
N ASP A 285 13.07 -6.83 -21.30
CA ASP A 285 11.67 -6.60 -21.59
C ASP A 285 10.80 -7.03 -20.40
N VAL A 286 11.17 -8.10 -19.67
CA VAL A 286 10.37 -8.69 -18.59
C VAL A 286 9.95 -7.71 -17.48
N ALA A 287 10.81 -6.78 -17.03
CA ALA A 287 10.42 -5.86 -15.94
C ALA A 287 9.74 -4.57 -16.42
N ALA A 288 10.13 -4.05 -17.59
CA ALA A 288 9.35 -2.99 -18.23
C ALA A 288 7.94 -3.51 -18.57
N ASP A 289 7.85 -4.77 -18.98
CA ASP A 289 6.60 -5.50 -19.20
C ASP A 289 5.83 -5.66 -17.89
N ARG A 290 6.44 -6.10 -16.77
CA ARG A 290 5.77 -6.22 -15.46
C ARG A 290 5.15 -4.91 -14.98
N LYS A 291 5.89 -3.79 -15.09
CA LYS A 291 5.35 -2.46 -14.76
C LYS A 291 4.15 -2.10 -15.66
N ALA A 292 4.31 -2.26 -16.97
CA ALA A 292 3.27 -1.91 -17.93
C ALA A 292 2.02 -2.79 -17.76
N GLU A 293 2.21 -4.08 -17.48
CA GLU A 293 1.17 -5.07 -17.20
C GLU A 293 0.42 -4.73 -15.91
N ALA A 294 1.14 -4.47 -14.80
CA ALA A 294 0.57 -4.04 -13.53
C ALA A 294 -0.36 -2.82 -13.68
N LYS A 295 0.10 -1.81 -14.42
CA LYS A 295 -0.69 -0.62 -14.72
C LYS A 295 -1.88 -0.94 -15.63
N ALA A 296 -1.67 -1.68 -16.70
CA ALA A 296 -2.72 -2.03 -17.66
C ALA A 296 -3.85 -2.85 -17.01
N ASP A 297 -3.53 -3.78 -16.11
CA ASP A 297 -4.51 -4.59 -15.39
C ASP A 297 -5.34 -3.75 -14.41
N ALA A 298 -4.70 -2.84 -13.68
CA ALA A 298 -5.39 -1.90 -12.81
C ALA A 298 -6.30 -0.94 -13.59
N GLU A 299 -5.82 -0.39 -14.71
CA GLU A 299 -6.60 0.47 -15.60
C GLU A 299 -7.80 -0.28 -16.19
N ALA A 300 -7.60 -1.50 -16.68
CA ALA A 300 -8.67 -2.32 -17.24
C ALA A 300 -9.74 -2.65 -16.19
N ARG A 301 -9.34 -2.93 -14.94
CA ARG A 301 -10.29 -3.15 -13.85
C ARG A 301 -11.06 -1.88 -13.50
N SER A 302 -10.39 -0.74 -13.51
CA SER A 302 -10.98 0.57 -13.21
C SER A 302 -11.99 0.98 -14.28
N GLU A 303 -11.68 0.77 -15.57
CA GLU A 303 -12.61 1.02 -16.69
C GLU A 303 -13.90 0.21 -16.53
N VAL A 304 -13.78 -1.11 -16.29
CA VAL A 304 -14.95 -1.99 -16.07
C VAL A 304 -15.77 -1.55 -14.84
N ALA A 305 -15.10 -1.09 -13.79
CA ALA A 305 -15.75 -0.66 -12.57
C ALA A 305 -16.45 0.70 -12.74
N SER A 306 -15.86 1.64 -13.47
CA SER A 306 -16.46 2.93 -13.83
C SER A 306 -17.71 2.74 -14.68
N ASP A 307 -17.64 1.94 -15.76
CA ASP A 307 -18.79 1.59 -16.60
C ASP A 307 -19.97 1.03 -15.77
N ALA A 308 -19.65 0.16 -14.80
CA ALA A 308 -20.65 -0.42 -13.90
C ALA A 308 -21.24 0.60 -12.90
N ALA A 309 -20.45 1.55 -12.42
CA ALA A 309 -20.92 2.62 -11.56
C ALA A 309 -21.83 3.60 -12.33
N GLU A 310 -21.42 4.02 -13.53
CA GLU A 310 -22.23 4.86 -14.40
C GLU A 310 -23.58 4.21 -14.73
N ALA A 311 -23.58 2.91 -15.04
CA ALA A 311 -24.80 2.16 -15.32
C ALA A 311 -25.74 2.05 -14.11
N ALA A 312 -25.21 2.08 -12.88
CA ALA A 312 -26.01 2.08 -11.65
C ALA A 312 -26.66 3.43 -11.36
N GLY A 313 -26.11 4.54 -11.86
CA GLY A 313 -26.65 5.89 -11.70
C GLY A 313 -26.16 6.58 -10.42
N PRO A 314 -26.97 7.42 -9.77
CA PRO A 314 -26.53 8.17 -8.58
C PRO A 314 -26.25 7.28 -7.34
N ALA A 315 -25.06 7.43 -6.75
CA ALA A 315 -24.51 6.57 -5.70
C ALA A 315 -25.35 6.40 -4.42
N PHE A 316 -26.07 7.45 -4.00
CA PHE A 316 -26.70 7.55 -2.67
C PHE A 316 -28.23 7.58 -2.70
N SER A 317 -28.81 6.87 -3.68
CA SER A 317 -30.26 6.83 -3.91
C SER A 317 -31.05 5.89 -2.99
#